data_AF-A0AAD5USI3-F1
#
_entry.id   AF-A0AAD5USI3-F1
#
_cell.length_a   1.000
_cell.length_b   1.000
_cell.length_c   1.000
_cell.angle_alpha   90.00
_cell.angle_beta   90.00
_cell.angle_gamma   90.00
#
_symmetry.space_group_name_H-M   'P 1'
#
loop_
_entity.id
_entity.type
_entity.pdbx_description
1 polymer ?
#
loop_
_entity_poly.entity_id
_entity_poly.type
_entity_poly.pdbx_seq_one_letter_code
_entity_poly.pdbx_strand_id
1 'polypeptide(L)'
;MKRNPRKVKWTKAFRRAAGKEMTVDSTLEFEKRRNIPVRYDRDLMQTTLKAIKRVQEIKQKREKVHYKNRMAGKKERELQENIKALQKNIELVEGDEIKQKIMEHKLEKQERNDMELV
;
A
#
# COMPACT_ATOMS: atom_id res chain seq x y z
N MET A 1 -9.27 30.37 0.79
CA MET A 1 -9.00 29.42 -0.32
C MET A 1 -9.97 28.23 -0.23
N LYS A 2 -10.88 28.03 -1.18
CA LYS A 2 -11.87 26.91 -1.16
C LYS A 2 -11.31 25.67 -1.89
N ARG A 3 -10.46 24.90 -1.22
CA ARG A 3 -9.86 23.68 -1.80
C ARG A 3 -10.76 22.46 -1.62
N ASN A 4 -10.90 21.64 -2.65
CA ASN A 4 -11.67 20.40 -2.59
C ASN A 4 -10.89 19.31 -1.83
N PRO A 5 -11.39 18.80 -0.68
CA PRO A 5 -10.69 17.80 0.12
C PRO A 5 -10.43 16.50 -0.65
N ARG A 6 -11.28 16.10 -1.60
CA ARG A 6 -11.06 14.92 -2.46
C ARG A 6 -9.94 15.09 -3.47
N LYS A 7 -9.36 16.29 -3.62
CA LYS A 7 -8.18 16.55 -4.46
C LYS A 7 -6.93 16.85 -3.63
N VAL A 8 -7.06 16.97 -2.30
CA VAL A 8 -5.95 17.26 -1.39
C VAL A 8 -5.38 15.95 -0.85
N LYS A 9 -4.18 15.58 -1.33
CA LYS A 9 -3.57 14.23 -1.17
C LYS A 9 -3.40 13.74 0.27
N TRP A 10 -3.21 14.64 1.24
CA TRP A 10 -2.98 14.26 2.65
C TRP A 10 -4.27 13.97 3.42
N THR A 11 -5.43 14.39 2.90
CA THR A 11 -6.71 14.20 3.60
C THR A 11 -7.20 12.75 3.55
N LYS A 12 -7.99 12.35 4.54
CA LYS A 12 -8.67 11.05 4.55
C LYS A 12 -9.72 10.93 3.44
N ALA A 13 -10.38 12.04 3.07
CA ALA A 13 -11.33 12.06 1.97
C ALA A 13 -10.68 11.64 0.63
N PHE A 14 -9.51 12.21 0.30
CA PHE A 14 -8.72 11.78 -0.85
C PHE A 14 -8.29 10.31 -0.72
N ARG A 15 -7.75 9.92 0.43
CA ARG A 15 -7.23 8.56 0.65
C ARG A 15 -8.30 7.49 0.47
N ARG A 16 -9.52 7.71 0.99
CA ARG A 16 -10.66 6.81 0.79
C ARG A 16 -11.09 6.75 -0.68
N ALA A 17 -11.24 7.90 -1.33
CA ALA A 17 -11.66 7.96 -2.74
C ALA A 17 -10.62 7.35 -3.71
N ALA A 18 -9.33 7.49 -3.41
CA ALA A 18 -8.23 6.95 -4.21
C ALA A 18 -7.87 5.49 -3.86
N GLY A 19 -8.69 4.79 -3.06
CA GLY A 19 -8.44 3.40 -2.69
C GLY A 19 -7.19 3.18 -1.83
N LYS A 20 -6.74 4.21 -1.09
CA LYS A 20 -5.55 4.12 -0.22
C LYS A 20 -5.86 3.56 1.18
N GLU A 21 -7.14 3.43 1.50
CA GLU A 21 -7.64 2.91 2.77
C GLU A 21 -8.76 1.93 2.50
N MET A 22 -8.96 1.03 3.44
CA MET A 22 -10.08 0.10 3.42
C MET A 22 -11.38 0.87 3.67
N THR A 23 -12.26 0.92 2.67
CA THR A 23 -13.54 1.67 2.72
C THR A 23 -14.77 0.79 2.87
N VAL A 24 -14.73 -0.44 2.37
CA VAL A 24 -15.85 -1.39 2.40
C VAL A 24 -15.46 -2.53 3.34
N ASP A 25 -15.83 -2.40 4.61
CA ASP A 25 -15.56 -3.42 5.63
C ASP A 25 -16.61 -3.41 6.73
N SER A 26 -16.96 -4.59 7.23
CA SER A 26 -18.00 -4.74 8.26
C SER A 26 -17.62 -4.11 9.60
N THR A 27 -16.33 -3.89 9.88
CA THR A 27 -15.93 -3.20 11.12
C THR A 27 -16.32 -1.73 11.14
N LEU A 28 -16.55 -1.10 9.99
CA LEU A 28 -16.92 0.31 9.88
C LEU A 28 -18.40 0.55 10.24
N GLU A 29 -19.25 -0.46 10.08
CA GLU A 29 -20.69 -0.38 10.39
C GLU A 29 -20.99 -0.19 11.88
N PHE A 30 -20.03 -0.53 12.76
CA PHE A 30 -20.16 -0.33 14.20
C PHE A 30 -20.09 1.15 14.60
N GLU A 31 -19.48 2.01 13.77
CA GLU A 31 -19.31 3.46 14.04
C GLU A 31 -20.55 4.28 13.63
N LYS A 32 -21.64 3.64 13.18
CA LYS A 32 -22.81 4.37 12.69
C LYS A 32 -23.50 5.18 13.78
N ARG A 33 -23.92 6.40 13.43
CA ARG A 33 -24.70 7.27 14.31
C ARG A 33 -26.05 6.59 14.63
N ARG A 34 -26.36 6.48 15.92
CA ARG A 34 -27.66 6.02 16.39
C ARG A 34 -28.51 7.25 16.72
N ASN A 35 -29.66 7.38 16.06
CA ASN A 35 -30.56 8.53 16.25
C ASN A 35 -31.59 8.29 17.36
N ILE A 36 -31.67 7.07 17.89
CA ILE A 36 -32.57 6.70 18.98
C ILE A 36 -31.71 6.32 20.19
N PRO A 37 -31.87 6.98 21.33
CA PRO A 37 -31.18 6.60 22.55
C PRO A 37 -31.78 5.32 23.15
N VAL A 38 -30.94 4.55 23.82
CA VAL A 38 -31.36 3.36 24.59
C VAL A 38 -31.20 3.70 26.07
N ARG A 39 -32.08 3.17 26.93
CA ARG A 39 -31.91 3.32 28.39
C ARG A 39 -30.60 2.66 28.82
N TYR A 40 -29.99 3.21 29.87
CA TYR A 40 -28.79 2.64 30.44
C TYR A 40 -29.05 1.21 30.95
N ASP A 41 -28.22 0.28 30.51
CA ASP A 41 -28.13 -1.08 31.00
C ASP A 41 -26.64 -1.40 31.20
N ARG A 42 -26.30 -1.86 32.40
CA ARG A 42 -24.91 -2.12 32.80
C ARG A 42 -24.31 -3.28 32.02
N ASP A 43 -25.08 -4.33 31.76
CA ASP A 43 -24.60 -5.52 31.05
C ASP A 43 -24.40 -5.22 29.57
N LEU A 44 -25.31 -4.43 28.99
CA LEU A 44 -25.16 -3.89 27.63
C LEU A 44 -23.89 -3.03 27.51
N MET A 45 -23.63 -2.14 28.48
CA MET A 45 -22.43 -1.29 28.45
C MET A 45 -21.14 -2.10 28.58
N GLN A 46 -21.10 -3.09 29.48
CA GLN A 46 -19.92 -3.94 29.64
C GLN A 46 -19.62 -4.78 28.39
N THR A 47 -20.64 -5.38 27.78
CA THR A 47 -20.49 -6.14 26.54
C THR A 47 -20.04 -5.25 25.39
N THR A 48 -20.60 -4.03 25.29
CA THR A 48 -20.22 -3.05 24.26
C THR A 48 -18.76 -2.63 24.40
N LEU A 49 -18.26 -2.35 25.60
CA LEU A 49 -16.85 -2.00 25.83
C LEU A 49 -15.89 -3.12 25.38
N LYS A 50 -16.22 -4.38 25.70
CA LYS A 50 -15.45 -5.55 25.24
C LYS A 50 -15.48 -5.68 23.71
N ALA A 51 -16.67 -5.50 23.11
CA ALA A 51 -16.85 -5.58 21.66
C ALA A 51 -16.08 -4.49 20.92
N ILE A 52 -16.08 -3.24 21.40
CA ILE A 52 -15.34 -2.12 20.79
C ILE A 52 -13.86 -2.46 20.66
N LYS A 53 -13.23 -2.95 21.74
CA LYS A 53 -11.83 -3.35 21.73
C LYS A 53 -11.57 -4.43 20.68
N ARG A 54 -12.42 -5.46 20.65
CA ARG A 54 -12.27 -6.58 19.72
C ARG A 54 -12.42 -6.15 18.26
N VAL A 55 -13.39 -5.29 17.96
CA VAL A 55 -13.64 -4.75 16.62
C VAL A 55 -12.46 -3.90 16.16
N GLN A 56 -11.88 -3.08 17.05
CA GLN A 56 -10.71 -2.26 16.75
C GLN A 56 -9.48 -3.11 16.38
N GLU A 57 -9.21 -4.19 17.10
CA GLU A 57 -8.14 -5.13 16.76
C GLU A 57 -8.33 -5.76 15.37
N ILE A 58 -9.56 -6.17 15.04
CA ILE A 58 -9.88 -6.75 13.74
C ILE A 58 -9.69 -5.71 12.63
N LYS A 59 -10.17 -4.49 12.84
CA LYS A 59 -10.00 -3.36 11.91
C LYS A 59 -8.53 -3.11 11.62
N GLN A 60 -7.68 -3.00 12.64
CA GLN A 60 -6.24 -2.79 12.49
C GLN A 60 -5.57 -3.93 11.70
N LYS A 61 -5.93 -5.19 11.99
CA LYS A 61 -5.40 -6.34 11.26
C LYS A 61 -5.79 -6.29 9.77
N ARG A 62 -7.05 -5.99 9.46
CA ARG A 62 -7.53 -5.88 8.07
C ARG A 62 -6.91 -4.69 7.33
N GLU A 63 -6.78 -3.54 7.98
CA GLU A 63 -6.09 -2.37 7.42
C GLU A 63 -4.62 -2.69 7.09
N LYS A 64 -3.93 -3.44 7.95
CA LYS A 64 -2.55 -3.90 7.70
C LYS A 64 -2.47 -4.82 6.49
N VAL A 65 -3.42 -5.75 6.33
CA VAL A 65 -3.50 -6.63 5.16
C VAL A 65 -3.76 -5.82 3.89
N HIS A 66 -4.70 -4.87 3.93
CA HIS A 66 -4.98 -3.98 2.80
C HIS A 66 -3.73 -3.19 2.38
N TYR A 67 -2.95 -2.67 3.34
CA TYR A 67 -1.67 -2.03 3.06
C TYR A 67 -0.67 -2.97 2.39
N LYS A 68 -0.51 -4.19 2.91
CA LYS A 68 0.40 -5.20 2.35
C LYS A 68 0.05 -5.53 0.91
N ASN A 69 -1.23 -5.81 0.62
CA ASN A 69 -1.70 -6.14 -0.73
C ASN A 69 -1.42 -4.99 -1.71
N ARG A 70 -1.63 -3.75 -1.28
CA ARG A 70 -1.31 -2.57 -2.11
C ARG A 70 0.19 -2.42 -2.38
N MET A 71 1.04 -2.83 -1.44
CA MET A 71 2.50 -2.68 -1.56
C MET A 71 3.20 -3.91 -2.17
N ALA A 72 2.49 -5.01 -2.43
CA ALA A 72 3.07 -6.29 -2.83
C ALA A 72 3.99 -6.19 -4.07
N GLY A 73 3.63 -5.40 -5.07
CA GLY A 73 4.43 -5.22 -6.30
C GLY A 73 5.51 -4.13 -6.23
N LYS A 74 5.65 -3.41 -5.11
CA LYS A 74 6.60 -2.29 -5.02
C LYS A 74 8.05 -2.76 -5.10
N LYS A 75 8.39 -3.85 -4.40
CA LYS A 75 9.77 -4.37 -4.32
C LYS A 75 10.29 -4.80 -5.69
N GLU A 76 9.46 -5.46 -6.49
CA GLU A 76 9.84 -5.89 -7.83
C GLU A 76 10.07 -4.69 -8.76
N ARG A 77 9.19 -3.68 -8.71
CA ARG A 77 9.38 -2.44 -9.47
C ARG A 77 10.64 -1.70 -9.06
N GLU A 78 10.90 -1.59 -7.76
CA GLU A 78 12.13 -1.00 -7.23
C GLU A 78 13.37 -1.77 -7.71
N LEU A 79 13.33 -3.11 -7.71
CA LEU A 79 14.42 -3.92 -8.23
C LEU A 79 14.67 -3.65 -9.71
N GLN A 80 13.62 -3.61 -10.54
CA GLN A 80 13.73 -3.32 -11.97
C GLN A 80 14.24 -1.89 -12.23
N GLU A 81 13.78 -0.91 -11.45
CA GLU A 81 14.26 0.47 -11.51
C GLU A 81 15.73 0.57 -11.10
N ASN A 82 16.15 -0.14 -10.05
CA ASN A 82 17.54 -0.18 -9.60
C ASN A 82 18.46 -0.82 -10.65
N ILE A 83 18.06 -1.95 -11.24
CA ILE A 83 18.81 -2.59 -12.33
C ILE A 83 18.94 -1.62 -13.51
N LYS A 84 17.84 -0.95 -13.89
CA LYS A 84 17.84 0.05 -14.96
C LYS A 84 18.74 1.25 -14.64
N ALA A 85 18.79 1.68 -13.38
CA ALA A 85 19.67 2.76 -12.93
C ALA A 85 21.14 2.35 -13.03
N LEU A 86 21.50 1.14 -12.60
CA LEU A 86 22.86 0.60 -12.72
C LEU A 86 23.31 0.50 -14.18
N GLN A 87 22.44 0.01 -15.08
CA GLN A 87 22.75 -0.12 -16.51
C GLN A 87 22.93 1.22 -17.24
N LYS A 88 22.34 2.30 -16.72
CA LYS A 88 22.49 3.65 -17.27
C LYS A 88 23.71 4.37 -16.71
N ASN A 89 23.99 4.19 -15.43
CA ASN A 89 25.01 4.93 -14.69
C ASN A 89 26.22 4.04 -14.35
N ILE A 90 26.69 3.24 -15.30
CA ILE A 90 27.77 2.25 -15.09
C ILE A 90 29.07 2.92 -14.65
N GLU A 91 29.33 4.14 -15.15
CA GLU A 91 30.55 4.91 -14.87
C GLU A 91 30.68 5.34 -13.41
N LEU A 92 29.56 5.51 -12.70
CA LEU A 92 29.53 5.91 -11.29
C LEU A 92 29.78 4.75 -10.33
N VAL A 93 29.82 3.51 -10.83
CA VAL A 93 30.06 2.32 -10.01
C VAL A 93 31.56 2.16 -9.79
N GLU A 94 31.99 2.00 -8.54
CA GLU A 94 33.38 1.71 -8.22
C GLU A 94 33.66 0.20 -8.33
N GLY A 95 34.78 -0.18 -8.96
CA GLY A 95 35.20 -1.58 -9.17
C GLY A 95 34.86 -2.13 -10.55
N ASP A 96 35.88 -2.59 -11.27
CA ASP A 96 35.77 -3.03 -12.67
C ASP A 96 35.03 -4.37 -12.84
N GLU A 97 35.17 -5.28 -11.87
CA GLU A 97 34.46 -6.57 -11.87
C GLU A 97 32.93 -6.40 -11.82
N ILE A 98 32.45 -5.39 -11.09
CA ILE A 98 31.02 -5.10 -10.97
C ILE A 98 30.50 -4.48 -12.26
N LYS A 99 31.30 -3.61 -12.90
CA LYS A 99 30.97 -3.02 -14.21
C LYS A 99 30.83 -4.09 -15.29
N GLN A 100 31.76 -5.04 -15.33
CA GLN A 100 31.73 -6.16 -16.28
C GLN A 100 30.44 -6.99 -16.12
N LYS A 101 30.09 -7.38 -14.88
CA LYS A 101 28.83 -8.09 -14.61
C LYS A 101 27.58 -7.32 -15.03
N ILE A 102 27.56 -5.99 -14.83
CA ILE A 102 26.44 -5.15 -15.25
C ILE A 102 26.34 -5.06 -16.78
N MET A 103 27.48 -5.00 -17.49
CA MET A 103 27.53 -5.02 -18.95
C MET A 103 27.09 -6.36 -19.54
N GLU A 104 27.56 -7.48 -18.99
CA GLU A 104 27.15 -8.83 -19.40
C GLU A 104 25.62 -9.00 -19.27
N HIS A 105 25.07 -8.64 -18.11
CA HIS A 105 23.62 -8.70 -17.88
C HIS A 105 22.83 -7.73 -18.80
N LYS A 106 23.46 -6.66 -19.31
CA LYS A 106 22.84 -5.76 -20.28
C LYS A 106 22.81 -6.38 -21.68
N LEU A 107 23.90 -7.03 -22.10
CA LEU A 107 24.01 -7.77 -23.35
C LEU A 107 23.03 -8.94 -23.41
N GLU A 108 22.98 -9.80 -22.39
CA GLU A 108 22.04 -10.93 -22.33
C GLU A 108 20.58 -10.48 -22.45
N LYS A 109 20.25 -9.29 -21.93
CA LYS A 109 18.90 -8.74 -22.01
C LYS A 109 18.58 -8.23 -23.42
N GLN A 110 19.56 -7.73 -24.17
CA GLN A 110 19.39 -7.35 -25.58
C GLN A 110 19.18 -8.58 -26.45
N GLU A 111 20.01 -9.61 -26.29
CA GLU A 111 19.91 -10.87 -27.04
C GLU A 111 18.56 -11.57 -26.84
N ARG A 112 18.03 -11.58 -25.60
CA ARG A 112 16.69 -12.13 -25.32
C ARG A 112 15.58 -11.35 -26.01
N ASN A 113 15.66 -10.02 -26.04
CA ASN A 113 14.65 -9.20 -26.72
C ASN A 113 14.69 -9.39 -28.24
N ASP A 114 15.89 -9.55 -28.82
CA ASP A 114 16.05 -9.72 -30.27
C ASP A 114 15.53 -11.10 -30.74
N MET A 115 15.62 -12.15 -29.92
CA MET A 115 15.01 -13.46 -30.21
C MET A 115 13.48 -13.50 -30.07
N GLU A 116 12.87 -12.64 -29.24
CA GLU A 116 11.41 -12.56 -29.08
C GLU A 116 10.70 -11.81 -30.23
N LEU A 117 11.48 -11.12 -31.07
CA LEU A 117 11.02 -10.28 -32.18
C LEU A 117 11.07 -10.97 -33.56
N VAL A 118 11.58 -12.20 -33.63
CA VAL A 118 11.65 -13.05 -34.85
C VAL A 118 10.55 -14.12 -34.81
#